data_AF-A0A938TWB5-F1
#
_entry.id   AF-A0A938TWB5-F1
#
_cell.length_a   1.000
_cell.length_b   1.000
_cell.length_c   1.000
_cell.angle_alpha   90.00
_cell.angle_beta   90.00
_cell.angle_gamma   90.00
#
_symmetry.space_group_name_H-M   'P 1'
#
loop_
_entity.id
_entity.type
_entity.pdbx_description
1 polymer ?
#
loop_
_entity_poly.entity_id
_entity_poly.type
_entity_poly.pdbx_seq_one_letter_code
_entity_poly.pdbx_strand_id
1 'polypeptide(L)'
;MMLPGSPALERLVVYQKHINIDFAAKLKADLGPRPNLEEVFRLALPYHHPEPPARWMKTHGDGYVFMSPSNDMRYLGSVVLKPSELTTRRFHGSVVGIVGLLVGFGSNFLNVVQSKNRLVLRNGSHRAYALRDLGVTHAPAIVQTIESPDDLRVADGGALRDNPELYLDNPRPSMLKDYFNPRLRKVITVPRQLRQIRIEYETQEVFVPAL
;
A
#
# COMPACT_ATOMS: atom_id res chain seq x y z
N MET A 1 28.55 0.26 -1.66
CA MET A 1 28.47 -0.62 -2.84
C MET A 1 27.05 -0.52 -3.37
N MET A 2 26.86 -0.13 -4.63
CA MET A 2 25.55 0.19 -5.21
C MET A 2 24.93 -1.09 -5.78
N LEU A 3 23.66 -1.38 -5.48
CA LEU A 3 22.93 -2.45 -6.18
C LEU A 3 22.57 -1.93 -7.58
N PRO A 4 23.04 -2.55 -8.67
CA PRO A 4 22.71 -2.13 -10.04
C PRO A 4 21.18 -2.04 -10.22
N GLY A 5 20.68 -0.93 -10.78
CA GLY A 5 19.25 -0.72 -11.03
C GLY A 5 18.42 -0.20 -9.86
N SER A 6 19.00 0.08 -8.68
CA SER A 6 18.25 0.67 -7.56
C SER A 6 17.97 2.17 -7.81
N PRO A 7 16.72 2.65 -7.64
CA PRO A 7 16.42 4.07 -7.79
C PRO A 7 17.12 4.94 -6.73
N ALA A 8 17.61 6.10 -7.15
CA ALA A 8 18.11 7.13 -6.25
C ALA A 8 16.94 7.73 -5.45
N LEU A 9 16.99 7.61 -4.13
CA LEU A 9 15.90 8.02 -3.24
C LEU A 9 15.59 9.52 -3.37
N GLU A 10 16.60 10.36 -3.59
CA GLU A 10 16.43 11.81 -3.75
C GLU A 10 15.72 12.24 -5.04
N ARG A 11 15.64 11.34 -6.03
CA ARG A 11 14.99 11.57 -7.33
C ARG A 11 13.56 11.03 -7.35
N LEU A 12 13.09 10.41 -6.28
CA LEU A 12 11.74 9.90 -6.20
C LEU A 12 10.73 11.03 -6.03
N VAL A 13 9.77 11.09 -6.94
CA VAL A 13 8.54 11.88 -6.81
C VAL A 13 7.64 11.17 -5.80
N VAL A 14 6.95 11.94 -4.96
CA VAL A 14 6.02 11.42 -3.94
C VAL A 14 4.68 12.13 -4.07
N TYR A 15 3.58 11.40 -3.94
CA TYR A 15 2.24 11.98 -3.87
C TYR A 15 1.62 11.90 -2.47
N GLN A 16 2.14 11.02 -1.61
CA GLN A 16 1.77 10.99 -0.20
C GLN A 16 2.18 12.32 0.43
N LYS A 17 1.28 13.00 1.15
CA LYS A 17 1.54 14.34 1.73
C LYS A 17 2.11 14.30 3.15
N HIS A 18 1.96 13.16 3.83
CA HIS A 18 2.29 13.02 5.25
C HIS A 18 3.18 11.80 5.46
N ILE A 19 4.18 11.94 6.33
CA ILE A 19 4.99 10.83 6.83
C ILE A 19 4.74 10.70 8.32
N ASN A 20 4.38 9.51 8.77
CA ASN A 20 4.36 9.19 10.18
C ASN A 20 5.80 9.05 10.68
N ILE A 21 6.27 10.07 11.40
CA ILE A 21 7.64 10.14 11.91
C ILE A 21 7.92 9.12 13.01
N ASP A 22 6.93 8.73 13.82
CA ASP A 22 7.09 7.72 14.87
C ASP A 22 7.28 6.33 14.25
N PHE A 23 6.50 6.02 13.20
CA PHE A 23 6.68 4.80 12.45
C PHE A 23 8.03 4.76 11.74
N ALA A 24 8.45 5.87 11.11
CA ALA A 24 9.79 5.97 10.53
C ALA A 24 10.89 5.81 11.60
N ALA A 25 10.72 6.37 12.80
CA ALA A 25 11.65 6.21 13.90
C ALA A 25 11.77 4.74 14.35
N LYS A 26 10.65 4.02 14.41
CA LYS A 26 10.66 2.57 14.67
C LYS A 26 11.45 1.80 13.61
N LEU A 27 11.20 2.07 12.33
CA LEU A 27 11.95 1.44 11.23
C LEU A 27 13.46 1.69 11.35
N LYS A 28 13.86 2.91 11.72
CA LYS A 28 15.28 3.25 11.94
C LYS A 28 15.87 2.56 13.16
N ALA A 29 15.09 2.42 14.24
CA ALA A 29 15.53 1.71 15.44
C ALA A 29 15.77 0.22 15.14
N ASP A 30 14.88 -0.40 14.36
CA ASP A 30 14.99 -1.80 13.95
C ASP A 30 16.19 -2.03 13.00
N LEU A 31 16.50 -1.06 12.12
CA LEU A 31 17.65 -1.12 11.19
C LEU A 31 19.00 -0.77 11.83
N GLY A 32 19.01 0.01 12.91
CA GLY A 32 20.22 0.63 13.44
C GLY A 32 20.76 1.80 12.58
N PRO A 33 21.86 2.43 13.01
CA PRO A 33 22.35 3.70 12.43
C PRO A 33 23.08 3.55 11.09
N ARG A 34 23.53 2.34 10.75
CA ARG A 34 24.31 2.06 9.52
C ARG A 34 23.87 0.72 8.93
N PRO A 35 22.68 0.65 8.32
CA PRO A 35 22.18 -0.59 7.78
C PRO A 35 23.06 -1.07 6.64
N ASN A 36 23.36 -2.37 6.63
CA ASN A 36 24.05 -3.03 5.53
C ASN A 36 23.09 -3.26 4.34
N LEU A 37 23.63 -3.72 3.21
CA LEU A 37 22.84 -3.91 1.99
C LEU A 37 21.70 -4.92 2.14
N GLU A 38 21.90 -5.97 2.93
CA GLU A 38 20.88 -6.99 3.16
C GLU A 38 19.72 -6.41 3.98
N GLU A 39 20.02 -5.59 5.00
CA GLU A 39 19.01 -4.91 5.81
C GLU A 39 18.22 -3.89 4.98
N VAL A 40 18.90 -3.13 4.12
CA VAL A 40 18.25 -2.22 3.16
C VAL A 40 17.35 -3.01 2.20
N PHE A 41 17.83 -4.14 1.67
CA PHE A 41 17.04 -4.99 0.78
C PHE A 41 15.82 -5.58 1.48
N ARG A 42 15.97 -6.14 2.69
CA ARG A 42 14.88 -6.72 3.47
C ARG A 42 13.82 -5.68 3.85
N LEU A 43 14.21 -4.44 4.14
CA LEU A 43 13.23 -3.38 4.41
C LEU A 43 12.49 -2.96 3.13
N ALA A 44 13.22 -2.83 2.01
CA ALA A 44 12.63 -2.37 0.77
C ALA A 44 11.77 -3.44 0.10
N LEU A 45 12.21 -4.70 0.10
CA LEU A 45 11.56 -5.84 -0.53
C LEU A 45 11.35 -6.96 0.50
N PRO A 46 10.48 -6.76 1.51
CA PRO A 46 10.31 -7.72 2.59
C PRO A 46 9.74 -9.04 2.08
N TYR A 47 10.48 -10.14 2.27
CA TYR A 47 9.97 -11.50 2.02
C TYR A 47 8.96 -11.93 3.09
N HIS A 48 9.26 -11.62 4.36
CA HIS A 48 8.31 -11.80 5.46
C HIS A 48 7.41 -10.57 5.56
N HIS A 49 6.11 -10.79 5.42
CA HIS A 49 5.08 -9.77 5.66
C HIS A 49 4.47 -10.04 7.04
N PRO A 50 5.03 -9.46 8.14
CA PRO A 50 4.34 -9.54 9.42
C PRO A 50 2.97 -8.87 9.26
N GLU A 51 1.91 -9.65 9.43
CA GLU A 51 0.55 -9.14 9.34
C GLU A 51 0.29 -8.22 10.54
N PRO A 52 -0.02 -6.94 10.31
CA PRO A 52 -0.43 -6.05 11.39
C PRO A 52 -1.68 -6.63 12.07
N PRO A 53 -1.85 -6.45 13.39
CA PRO A 53 -3.04 -6.93 14.05
C PRO A 53 -4.29 -6.35 13.38
N ALA A 54 -5.23 -7.22 13.04
CA ALA A 54 -6.53 -6.85 12.52
C ALA A 54 -7.59 -7.40 13.47
N ARG A 55 -8.57 -6.57 13.80
CA ARG A 55 -9.78 -6.98 14.52
C ARG A 55 -10.95 -6.79 13.58
N TRP A 56 -11.97 -7.61 13.73
CA TRP A 56 -13.20 -7.44 12.98
C TRP A 56 -14.41 -7.80 13.83
N MET A 57 -15.56 -7.27 13.43
CA MET A 57 -16.84 -7.60 14.04
C MET A 57 -17.95 -7.53 12.99
N LYS A 58 -19.01 -8.30 13.22
CA LYS A 58 -20.27 -8.15 12.49
C LYS A 58 -21.03 -6.95 13.08
N THR A 59 -21.58 -6.09 12.23
CA THR A 59 -22.48 -5.00 12.64
C THR A 59 -23.94 -5.44 12.54
N HIS A 60 -24.87 -4.62 13.02
CA HIS A 60 -26.30 -4.87 12.78
C HIS A 60 -26.58 -4.96 11.28
N GLY A 61 -27.36 -5.97 10.85
CA GLY A 61 -27.62 -6.29 9.44
C GLY A 61 -26.52 -7.12 8.77
N ASP A 62 -26.39 -6.93 7.46
CA ASP A 62 -25.44 -7.62 6.57
C ASP A 62 -24.12 -6.84 6.40
N GLY A 63 -23.56 -6.42 7.54
CA GLY A 63 -22.35 -5.60 7.56
C GLY A 63 -21.23 -6.19 8.42
N TYR A 64 -19.99 -5.95 8.01
CA TYR A 64 -18.78 -6.28 8.75
C TYR A 64 -17.85 -5.07 8.83
N VAL A 65 -17.22 -4.88 9.98
CA VAL A 65 -16.22 -3.84 10.21
C VAL A 65 -14.89 -4.48 10.56
N PHE A 66 -13.83 -4.07 9.86
CA PHE A 66 -12.45 -4.44 10.09
C PHE A 66 -11.67 -3.22 10.56
N MET A 67 -10.77 -3.40 11.52
CA MET A 67 -9.94 -2.34 12.09
C MET A 67 -8.49 -2.80 12.23
N SER A 68 -7.54 -1.94 11.85
CA SER A 68 -6.12 -2.16 12.06
C SER A 68 -5.38 -0.86 12.36
N PRO A 69 -4.32 -0.86 13.18
CA PRO A 69 -3.41 0.29 13.28
C PRO A 69 -2.55 0.49 12.03
N SER A 70 -2.53 -0.46 11.09
CA SER A 70 -1.85 -0.30 9.81
C SER A 70 -2.73 0.45 8.82
N ASN A 71 -2.16 1.45 8.15
CA ASN A 71 -2.81 2.16 7.06
C ASN A 71 -2.91 1.32 5.77
N ASP A 72 -2.27 0.15 5.71
CA ASP A 72 -2.24 -0.69 4.52
C ASP A 72 -3.45 -1.63 4.38
N MET A 73 -4.23 -1.83 5.46
CA MET A 73 -5.41 -2.71 5.47
C MET A 73 -6.44 -2.25 4.45
N ARG A 74 -6.80 -3.05 3.45
CA ARG A 74 -7.62 -2.69 2.29
C ARG A 74 -8.63 -3.78 1.94
N TYR A 75 -9.70 -3.40 1.24
CA TYR A 75 -10.56 -4.36 0.55
C TYR A 75 -9.80 -4.90 -0.67
N LEU A 76 -9.74 -6.22 -0.78
CA LEU A 76 -9.02 -6.93 -1.83
C LEU A 76 -9.96 -7.42 -2.95
N GLY A 77 -11.25 -7.17 -2.82
CA GLY A 77 -12.27 -7.58 -3.78
C GLY A 77 -13.17 -8.70 -3.27
N SER A 78 -14.08 -9.11 -4.14
CA SER A 78 -15.00 -10.23 -3.91
C SER A 78 -14.61 -11.41 -4.78
N VAL A 79 -14.77 -12.61 -4.26
CA VAL A 79 -14.52 -13.86 -4.98
C VAL A 79 -15.74 -14.77 -4.87
N VAL A 80 -15.99 -15.57 -5.91
CA VAL A 80 -16.95 -16.67 -5.84
C VAL A 80 -16.15 -17.95 -5.62
N LEU A 81 -16.44 -18.63 -4.53
CA LEU A 81 -15.80 -19.88 -4.16
C LEU A 81 -16.79 -21.04 -4.31
N LYS A 82 -16.27 -22.18 -4.75
CA LYS A 82 -16.98 -23.45 -4.70
C LYS A 82 -16.96 -24.00 -3.27
N PRO A 83 -18.02 -24.69 -2.81
CA PRO A 83 -18.05 -25.32 -1.49
C PRO A 83 -16.83 -26.23 -1.22
N SER A 84 -16.33 -26.90 -2.26
CA SER A 84 -15.15 -27.77 -2.19
C SER A 84 -13.85 -27.04 -1.81
N GLU A 85 -13.78 -25.73 -1.99
CA GLU A 85 -12.61 -24.92 -1.64
C GLU A 85 -12.57 -24.57 -0.15
N LEU A 86 -13.65 -24.81 0.61
CA LEU A 86 -13.71 -24.63 2.07
C LEU A 86 -13.77 -25.99 2.78
N THR A 87 -12.61 -26.58 3.00
CA THR A 87 -12.46 -27.94 3.54
C THR A 87 -12.75 -28.06 5.05
N THR A 88 -12.73 -26.95 5.78
CA THR A 88 -12.74 -26.97 7.26
C THR A 88 -14.07 -26.56 7.89
N ARG A 89 -15.08 -26.16 7.09
CA ARG A 89 -16.34 -25.62 7.61
C ARG A 89 -17.54 -26.46 7.16
N ARG A 90 -18.39 -26.82 8.10
CA ARG A 90 -19.69 -27.44 7.82
C ARG A 90 -20.73 -26.36 7.61
N PHE A 91 -21.48 -26.47 6.52
CA PHE A 91 -22.61 -25.60 6.21
C PHE A 91 -23.91 -26.35 6.49
N HIS A 92 -24.96 -25.61 6.85
CA HIS A 92 -26.31 -26.17 6.93
C HIS A 92 -26.93 -26.15 5.52
N GLY A 93 -27.32 -27.33 5.02
CA GLY A 93 -27.93 -27.49 3.69
C GLY A 93 -26.92 -27.68 2.54
N SER A 94 -27.47 -27.80 1.33
CA SER A 94 -26.69 -27.95 0.09
C SER A 94 -26.27 -26.57 -0.44
N VAL A 95 -25.05 -26.17 -0.13
CA VAL A 95 -24.48 -24.90 -0.62
C VAL A 95 -24.16 -25.02 -2.10
N VAL A 96 -24.68 -24.10 -2.91
CA VAL A 96 -24.43 -24.04 -4.37
C VAL A 96 -23.28 -23.10 -4.74
N GLY A 97 -22.93 -22.16 -3.86
CA GLY A 97 -21.83 -21.21 -4.05
C GLY A 97 -21.60 -20.36 -2.81
N ILE A 98 -20.42 -19.77 -2.70
CA ILE A 98 -20.02 -18.89 -1.61
C ILE A 98 -19.50 -17.58 -2.20
N VAL A 99 -19.99 -16.45 -1.68
CA VAL A 99 -19.40 -15.14 -1.97
C VAL A 99 -18.44 -14.77 -0.84
N GLY A 100 -17.16 -14.66 -1.16
CA GLY A 100 -16.11 -14.23 -0.24
C GLY A 100 -15.81 -12.75 -0.41
N LEU A 101 -15.84 -11.98 0.69
CA LEU A 101 -15.48 -10.56 0.72
C LEU A 101 -14.12 -10.43 1.41
N LEU A 102 -13.06 -10.12 0.64
CA LEU A 102 -11.69 -10.22 1.11
C LEU A 102 -11.20 -8.88 1.67
N VAL A 103 -10.78 -8.88 2.94
CA VAL A 103 -10.06 -7.76 3.57
C VAL A 103 -8.71 -8.25 4.03
N GLY A 104 -7.67 -7.50 3.72
CA GLY A 104 -6.31 -7.87 4.09
C GLY A 104 -5.32 -6.75 3.88
N PHE A 105 -4.07 -7.11 3.70
CA PHE A 105 -2.96 -6.19 3.50
C PHE A 105 -2.37 -6.38 2.10
N GLY A 106 -1.78 -5.31 1.54
CA GLY A 106 -1.11 -5.39 0.25
C GLY A 106 0.31 -5.94 0.38
N SER A 107 0.91 -6.29 -0.75
CA SER A 107 2.36 -6.53 -0.79
C SER A 107 3.09 -5.23 -0.44
N ASN A 108 3.69 -5.19 0.75
CA ASN A 108 4.37 -4.01 1.26
C ASN A 108 5.79 -3.90 0.68
N PHE A 109 5.94 -3.99 -0.64
CA PHE A 109 7.20 -3.75 -1.34
C PHE A 109 7.43 -2.25 -1.56
N LEU A 110 8.69 -1.83 -1.69
CA LEU A 110 9.03 -0.52 -2.21
C LEU A 110 8.72 -0.58 -3.71
N ASN A 111 7.72 0.17 -4.16
CA ASN A 111 7.25 0.13 -5.53
C ASN A 111 7.33 1.52 -6.12
N VAL A 112 7.88 1.60 -7.32
CA VAL A 112 8.09 2.82 -8.08
C VAL A 112 7.47 2.64 -9.45
N VAL A 113 6.70 3.63 -9.89
CA VAL A 113 6.23 3.74 -11.26
C VAL A 113 7.20 4.61 -12.04
N GLN A 114 7.72 4.09 -13.14
CA GLN A 114 8.56 4.84 -14.07
C GLN A 114 7.73 5.28 -15.28
N SER A 115 7.69 6.58 -15.53
CA SER A 115 7.10 7.13 -16.75
C SER A 115 8.02 8.21 -17.30
N LYS A 116 8.39 8.11 -18.57
CA LYS A 116 9.38 8.99 -19.21
C LYS A 116 10.64 9.11 -18.33
N ASN A 117 10.91 10.32 -17.82
CA ASN A 117 12.06 10.66 -17.00
C ASN A 117 11.72 10.80 -15.50
N ARG A 118 10.57 10.28 -15.06
CA ARG A 118 10.09 10.36 -13.68
C ARG A 118 10.00 8.98 -13.04
N LEU A 119 10.35 8.94 -11.77
CA LEU A 119 10.20 7.81 -10.87
C LEU A 119 9.28 8.23 -9.73
N VAL A 120 8.06 7.72 -9.72
CA VAL A 120 7.04 8.06 -8.70
C VAL A 120 6.94 6.93 -7.69
N LEU A 121 7.19 7.24 -6.43
CA LEU A 121 7.08 6.29 -5.33
C LEU A 121 5.61 5.99 -5.03
N ARG A 122 5.19 4.78 -5.36
CA ARG A 122 3.80 4.31 -5.20
C ARG A 122 3.58 3.66 -3.83
N ASN A 123 4.53 2.84 -3.38
CA ASN A 123 4.47 2.22 -2.07
C ASN A 123 5.84 2.30 -1.38
N GLY A 124 5.82 2.48 -0.07
CA GLY A 124 7.01 2.51 0.76
C GLY A 124 7.51 3.91 1.13
N SER A 125 6.68 4.95 1.09
CA SER A 125 7.08 6.32 1.47
C SER A 125 7.76 6.42 2.83
N HIS A 126 7.24 5.73 3.86
CA HIS A 126 7.87 5.69 5.18
C HIS A 126 9.22 4.97 5.18
N ARG A 127 9.37 3.91 4.39
CA ARG A 127 10.59 3.12 4.27
C ARG A 127 11.67 3.88 3.49
N ALA A 128 11.30 4.47 2.36
CA ALA A 128 12.16 5.39 1.61
C ALA A 128 12.60 6.58 2.48
N TYR A 129 11.69 7.16 3.26
CA TYR A 129 12.01 8.22 4.21
C TYR A 129 13.04 7.73 5.25
N ALA A 130 12.78 6.60 5.93
CA ALA A 130 13.67 6.08 6.95
C ALA A 130 15.08 5.77 6.39
N LEU A 131 15.15 5.11 5.23
CA LEU A 131 16.41 4.83 4.54
C LEU A 131 17.15 6.13 4.19
N ARG A 132 16.45 7.12 3.63
CA ARG A 132 17.06 8.40 3.26
C ARG A 132 17.58 9.16 4.49
N ASP A 133 16.83 9.14 5.58
CA ASP A 133 17.20 9.77 6.85
C ASP A 133 18.44 9.12 7.48
N LEU A 134 18.62 7.81 7.27
CA LEU A 134 19.83 7.07 7.65
C LEU A 134 21.02 7.29 6.68
N GLY A 135 20.87 8.19 5.70
CA GLY A 135 21.92 8.50 4.72
C GLY A 135 22.01 7.53 3.55
N VAL A 136 21.10 6.54 3.44
CA VAL A 136 21.03 5.68 2.26
C VAL A 136 20.63 6.51 1.04
N THR A 137 21.35 6.35 -0.06
CA THR A 137 21.15 7.12 -1.29
C THR A 137 20.31 6.37 -2.32
N HIS A 138 20.40 5.04 -2.34
CA HIS A 138 19.71 4.14 -3.27
C HIS A 138 19.11 2.97 -2.51
N ALA A 139 17.91 2.55 -2.89
CA ALA A 139 17.25 1.39 -2.30
C ALA A 139 16.64 0.51 -3.39
N PRO A 140 16.64 -0.83 -3.24
CA PRO A 140 15.94 -1.74 -4.13
C PRO A 140 14.46 -1.38 -4.23
N ALA A 141 13.89 -1.51 -5.42
CA ALA A 141 12.48 -1.25 -5.65
C ALA A 141 11.96 -2.14 -6.77
N ILE A 142 10.68 -2.50 -6.71
CA ILE A 142 9.98 -2.99 -7.89
C ILE A 142 9.67 -1.77 -8.75
N VAL A 143 10.27 -1.71 -9.93
CA VAL A 143 10.04 -0.63 -10.90
C VAL A 143 9.05 -1.13 -11.95
N GLN A 144 7.91 -0.46 -12.04
CA GLN A 144 6.90 -0.69 -13.07
C GLN A 144 6.99 0.41 -14.10
N THR A 145 7.43 0.08 -15.31
CA THR A 145 7.47 1.04 -16.42
C THR A 145 6.10 1.15 -17.05
N ILE A 146 5.65 2.37 -17.24
CA ILE A 146 4.41 2.69 -17.96
C ILE A 146 4.74 3.55 -19.17
N GLU A 147 4.15 3.21 -20.31
CA GLU A 147 4.39 3.89 -21.58
C GLU A 147 3.19 4.74 -21.99
N SER A 148 1.99 4.34 -21.56
CA SER A 148 0.73 5.02 -21.85
C SER A 148 -0.02 5.45 -20.58
N PRO A 149 -0.91 6.45 -20.69
CA PRO A 149 -1.85 6.79 -19.61
C PRO A 149 -2.78 5.62 -19.23
N ASP A 150 -3.07 4.71 -20.15
CA ASP A 150 -3.91 3.53 -19.88
C ASP A 150 -3.20 2.55 -18.95
N ASP A 151 -1.88 2.38 -19.08
CA ASP A 151 -1.06 1.59 -18.15
C ASP A 151 -1.13 2.15 -16.72
N LEU A 152 -1.24 3.47 -16.57
CA LEU A 152 -1.37 4.12 -15.28
C LEU A 152 -2.66 3.73 -14.56
N ARG A 153 -3.76 3.48 -15.30
CA ARG A 153 -5.05 3.08 -14.72
C ARG A 153 -5.01 1.67 -14.13
N VAL A 154 -4.20 0.79 -14.72
CA VAL A 154 -3.96 -0.58 -14.23
C VAL A 154 -2.96 -0.55 -13.08
N ALA A 155 -1.95 0.31 -13.19
CA ALA A 155 -0.87 0.40 -12.22
C ALA A 155 -1.25 1.18 -10.96
N ASP A 156 -2.15 2.17 -10.98
CA ASP A 156 -2.44 3.03 -9.82
C ASP A 156 -3.92 3.35 -9.61
N GLY A 157 -4.34 3.35 -8.34
CA GLY A 157 -5.70 3.61 -7.89
C GLY A 157 -5.82 4.82 -6.95
N GLY A 158 -4.84 5.72 -6.93
CA GLY A 158 -4.80 6.87 -6.00
C GLY A 158 -4.45 8.21 -6.66
N ALA A 159 -3.91 9.13 -5.85
CA ALA A 159 -3.68 10.53 -6.22
C ALA A 159 -2.88 10.75 -7.52
N LEU A 160 -1.97 9.83 -7.86
CA LEU A 160 -1.24 9.87 -9.13
C LEU A 160 -2.17 9.68 -10.35
N ARG A 161 -3.16 8.79 -10.25
CA ARG A 161 -4.18 8.61 -11.28
C ARG A 161 -5.11 9.82 -11.37
N ASP A 162 -5.44 10.42 -10.23
CA ASP A 162 -6.35 11.56 -10.20
C ASP A 162 -5.71 12.85 -10.76
N ASN A 163 -4.39 13.00 -10.60
CA ASN A 163 -3.65 14.20 -11.01
C ASN A 163 -2.29 13.85 -11.65
N PRO A 164 -2.25 13.11 -12.79
CA PRO A 164 -1.00 12.61 -13.37
C PRO A 164 -0.04 13.74 -13.76
N GLU A 165 -0.55 14.82 -14.34
CA GLU A 165 0.27 15.96 -14.80
C GLU A 165 1.07 16.60 -13.65
N LEU A 166 0.49 16.65 -12.44
CA LEU A 166 1.14 17.22 -11.25
C LEU A 166 2.41 16.45 -10.86
N TYR A 167 2.45 15.15 -11.09
CA TYR A 167 3.54 14.29 -10.66
C TYR A 167 4.49 13.90 -11.80
N LEU A 168 3.95 13.78 -13.02
CA LEU A 168 4.69 13.31 -14.19
C LEU A 168 5.28 14.47 -15.00
N ASP A 169 4.53 15.54 -15.23
CA ASP A 169 4.92 16.60 -16.16
C ASP A 169 5.30 17.90 -15.46
N ASN A 170 4.86 18.14 -14.22
CA ASN A 170 5.22 19.32 -13.45
C ASN A 170 6.76 19.47 -13.35
N PRO A 171 7.31 20.69 -13.53
CA PRO A 171 8.75 20.92 -13.43
C PRO A 171 9.28 20.74 -12.00
N ARG A 172 8.42 20.90 -10.99
CA ARG A 172 8.76 20.77 -9.57
C ARG A 172 7.67 20.01 -8.80
N PRO A 173 7.51 18.69 -9.05
CA PRO A 173 6.59 17.88 -8.28
C PRO A 173 7.11 17.74 -6.84
N SER A 174 6.27 17.26 -5.92
CA SER A 174 6.73 16.90 -4.57
C SER A 174 7.71 15.73 -4.65
N MET A 175 8.85 15.87 -3.98
CA MET A 175 9.95 14.91 -4.02
C MET A 175 10.20 14.34 -2.63
N LEU A 176 10.71 13.10 -2.53
CA LEU A 176 11.06 12.49 -1.24
C LEU A 176 12.03 13.37 -0.43
N LYS A 177 12.98 14.03 -1.10
CA LYS A 177 13.94 14.95 -0.47
C LYS A 177 13.28 16.14 0.22
N ASP A 178 12.06 16.51 -0.17
CA ASP A 178 11.35 17.67 0.38
C ASP A 178 10.93 17.44 1.83
N TYR A 179 10.70 16.19 2.22
CA TYR A 179 10.40 15.83 3.61
C TYR A 179 11.53 16.16 4.59
N PHE A 180 12.73 16.44 4.10
CA PHE A 180 13.90 16.78 4.91
C PHE A 180 14.20 18.28 4.91
N ASN A 181 13.54 19.06 4.05
CA ASN A 181 13.73 20.50 4.00
C ASN A 181 12.83 21.20 5.03
N PRO A 182 13.40 21.86 6.08
CA PRO A 182 12.61 22.51 7.12
C PRO A 182 11.73 23.66 6.60
N ARG A 183 12.03 24.23 5.42
CA ARG A 183 11.21 25.27 4.80
C ARG A 183 10.00 24.71 4.04
N LEU A 184 9.98 23.42 3.74
CA LEU A 184 8.93 22.75 2.96
C LEU A 184 8.08 21.78 3.80
N ARG A 185 8.42 21.60 5.08
CA ARG A 185 7.74 20.65 5.98
C ARG A 185 7.28 21.33 7.26
N LYS A 186 6.23 20.77 7.86
CA LYS A 186 5.77 21.10 9.20
C LYS A 186 5.55 19.81 9.98
N VAL A 187 6.09 19.72 11.18
CA VAL A 187 5.81 18.61 12.11
C VAL A 187 4.61 19.01 12.95
N ILE A 188 3.59 18.15 12.95
CA ILE A 188 2.38 18.32 13.76
C ILE A 188 2.13 17.05 14.56
N THR A 189 1.60 17.20 15.77
CA THR A 189 1.14 16.07 16.57
C THR A 189 -0.30 15.74 16.17
N VAL A 190 -0.56 14.47 15.86
CA VAL A 190 -1.90 13.98 15.52
C VAL A 190 -2.27 12.82 16.43
N PRO A 191 -3.56 12.65 16.79
CA PRO A 191 -4.01 11.45 17.47
C PRO A 191 -3.73 10.20 16.63
N ARG A 192 -3.41 9.08 17.29
CA ARG A 192 -3.23 7.80 16.60
C ARG A 192 -4.55 7.38 15.96
N GLN A 193 -4.51 7.15 14.65
CA GLN A 193 -5.67 6.68 13.89
C GLN A 193 -5.62 5.17 13.68
N LEU A 194 -6.79 4.53 13.71
CA LEU A 194 -6.99 3.18 13.18
C LEU A 194 -7.60 3.31 11.79
N ARG A 195 -7.15 2.46 10.86
CA ARG A 195 -7.84 2.30 9.59
C ARG A 195 -9.04 1.39 9.81
N GLN A 196 -10.21 1.84 9.38
CA GLN A 196 -11.45 1.07 9.43
C GLN A 196 -11.93 0.78 8.01
N ILE A 197 -12.34 -0.46 7.75
CA ILE A 197 -13.03 -0.85 6.52
C ILE A 197 -14.37 -1.44 6.91
N ARG A 198 -15.44 -0.83 6.39
CA ARG A 198 -16.79 -1.36 6.51
C ARG A 198 -17.17 -1.98 5.17
N ILE A 199 -17.68 -3.20 5.22
CA ILE A 199 -18.27 -3.87 4.06
C ILE A 199 -19.71 -4.15 4.39
N GLU A 200 -20.60 -3.79 3.47
CA GLU A 200 -22.02 -4.07 3.51
C GLU A 200 -22.37 -4.78 2.22
N TYR A 201 -23.30 -5.74 2.29
CA TYR A 201 -23.85 -6.40 1.10
C TYR A 201 -25.37 -6.41 1.17
N GLU A 202 -25.98 -6.50 -0.01
CA GLU A 202 -27.43 -6.59 -0.17
C GLU A 202 -27.77 -7.92 -0.85
N THR A 203 -28.91 -8.49 -0.47
CA THR A 203 -29.49 -9.67 -1.13
C THR A 203 -30.84 -9.30 -1.70
N GLN A 204 -31.07 -9.66 -2.98
CA GLN A 204 -32.32 -9.46 -3.67
C GLN A 204 -32.78 -10.77 -4.28
N GLU A 205 -34.05 -11.09 -4.11
CA GLU A 205 -34.67 -12.30 -4.65
C GLU A 205 -35.64 -11.90 -5.76
N VAL A 206 -35.41 -12.44 -6.97
CA VAL A 206 -36.27 -12.22 -8.12
C VAL A 206 -36.43 -13.55 -8.86
N PHE A 207 -37.67 -13.91 -9.17
CA PHE A 207 -37.96 -15.05 -10.04
C PHE A 207 -37.83 -14.61 -11.50
N VAL A 208 -36.97 -15.28 -12.25
CA VAL A 208 -36.80 -15.07 -13.69
C VAL A 208 -37.43 -16.24 -14.45
N PRO A 209 -38.12 -16.02 -15.59
CA PRO A 209 -38.63 -17.11 -16.42
C PRO A 209 -37.52 -18.05 -16.87
N ALA A 210 -37.80 -19.36 -16.91
CA ALA A 210 -36.93 -20.31 -17.55
C ALA A 210 -36.91 -20.04 -19.07
N LEU A 211 -35.71 -20.02 -19.66
CA LEU A 211 -35.51 -20.01 -21.11
C LEU A 211 -35.71 -21.42 -21.69
#